data_AF-A0AAR5QAP7-F1
#
_entry.id   AF-A0AAR5QAP7-F1
#
_cell.length_a   1.000
_cell.length_b   1.000
_cell.length_c   1.000
_cell.angle_alpha   90.00
_cell.angle_beta   90.00
_cell.angle_gamma   90.00
#
_symmetry.space_group_name_H-M   'P 1'
#
loop_
_entity.id
_entity.type
_entity.pdbx_description
1 polymer ?
#
loop_
_entity_poly.entity_id
_entity_poly.type
_entity_poly.pdbx_seq_one_letter_code
_entity_poly.pdbx_strand_id
1 'polypeptide(L)'
;MTMSLSFDKLKSLGISENVYISDIAVYFNKAFLAIPRTVCTSNVTQPTLLDVPWKEHLNVILKSRFNKPMDGQVWANCRNLQNAISLAKEGAKSKLWILDKGNEFCPAKLRAYNMFHGIFLNEDTIELAQVPKSNLNTMVIEDEPTLGNHRAFIANAGDNKVLVCYLSALACQHLSLLSGENSANPGIVDLLSISRVDSRMFMTSTRSRKVYSVDLDQITAQYEEEQNAIEANVSVTLHGETLGPTSALEADLRNGLIYYLTTDYAIMRWSIE
;
A
#
# COMPACT_ATOMS: atom_id res chain seq x y z
N MET A 1 6.47 -24.74 -6.81
CA MET A 1 5.19 -25.01 -6.10
C MET A 1 4.18 -24.03 -6.67
N THR A 2 3.26 -24.50 -7.52
CA THR A 2 2.36 -23.64 -8.30
C THR A 2 1.13 -23.26 -7.48
N MET A 3 1.01 -21.98 -7.20
CA MET A 3 -0.16 -21.40 -6.57
C MET A 3 -1.29 -21.34 -7.61
N SER A 4 -2.33 -22.15 -7.46
CA SER A 4 -3.55 -22.02 -8.25
C SER A 4 -4.58 -21.26 -7.42
N LEU A 5 -4.68 -19.95 -7.63
CA LEU A 5 -5.97 -19.28 -7.51
C LEU A 5 -6.88 -20.00 -8.52
N SER A 6 -7.80 -20.83 -8.04
CA SER A 6 -8.78 -21.46 -8.91
C SER A 6 -9.72 -20.35 -9.41
N PHE A 7 -9.43 -19.83 -10.61
CA PHE A 7 -10.19 -18.76 -11.27
C PHE A 7 -11.68 -19.12 -11.42
N ASP A 8 -11.99 -20.42 -11.50
CA ASP A 8 -13.38 -20.93 -11.48
C ASP A 8 -14.17 -20.48 -10.24
N LYS A 9 -13.51 -20.27 -9.09
CA LYS A 9 -14.14 -19.79 -7.85
C LYS A 9 -14.26 -18.26 -7.77
N LEU A 10 -13.54 -17.52 -8.60
CA LEU A 10 -13.74 -16.08 -8.73
C LEU A 10 -14.93 -15.79 -9.64
N LYS A 11 -15.14 -16.60 -10.69
CA LYS A 11 -16.34 -16.52 -11.54
C LYS A 11 -17.65 -16.59 -10.77
N SER A 12 -17.73 -17.45 -9.74
CA SER A 12 -18.93 -17.55 -8.90
C SER A 12 -19.25 -16.28 -8.09
N LEU A 13 -18.28 -15.37 -7.96
CA LEU A 13 -18.44 -14.05 -7.34
C LEU A 13 -18.72 -12.94 -8.38
N GLY A 14 -18.98 -13.31 -9.63
CA GLY A 14 -19.20 -12.38 -10.73
C GLY A 14 -17.91 -11.72 -11.24
N ILE A 15 -16.73 -12.24 -10.86
CA ILE A 15 -15.41 -11.71 -11.20
C ILE A 15 -14.91 -12.42 -12.46
N SER A 16 -14.54 -11.66 -13.49
CA SER A 16 -14.09 -12.22 -14.78
C SER A 16 -12.76 -12.97 -14.65
N GLU A 17 -12.39 -13.77 -15.64
CA GLU A 17 -11.09 -14.47 -15.65
C GLU A 17 -9.90 -13.51 -15.76
N ASN A 18 -10.12 -12.33 -16.34
CA ASN A 18 -9.09 -11.31 -16.57
C ASN A 18 -9.25 -10.17 -15.58
N VAL A 19 -8.94 -10.42 -14.31
CA VAL A 19 -9.01 -9.42 -13.26
C VAL A 19 -7.62 -9.01 -12.80
N TYR A 20 -7.42 -7.69 -12.74
CA TYR A 20 -6.20 -7.07 -12.25
C TYR A 20 -6.25 -7.01 -10.73
N ILE A 21 -5.31 -7.69 -10.09
CA ILE A 21 -5.08 -7.61 -8.65
C ILE A 21 -3.97 -6.59 -8.45
N SER A 22 -4.26 -5.49 -7.77
CA SER A 22 -3.26 -4.44 -7.54
C SER A 22 -2.39 -4.70 -6.34
N ASP A 23 -2.91 -5.39 -5.32
CA ASP A 23 -2.21 -5.65 -4.07
C ASP A 23 -2.75 -6.88 -3.34
N ILE A 24 -1.89 -7.49 -2.52
CA ILE A 24 -2.18 -8.70 -1.75
C ILE A 24 -1.62 -8.54 -0.33
N ALA A 25 -2.46 -8.73 0.67
CA ALA A 25 -2.05 -8.83 2.07
C ALA A 25 -2.37 -10.21 2.64
N VAL A 26 -1.43 -10.83 3.34
CA VAL A 26 -1.59 -12.18 3.92
C VAL A 26 -1.71 -12.12 5.43
N TYR A 27 -2.66 -12.87 5.99
CA TYR A 27 -2.88 -13.01 7.43
C TYR A 27 -3.27 -14.45 7.79
N PHE A 28 -2.35 -15.17 8.45
CA PHE A 28 -2.49 -16.59 8.77
C PHE A 28 -2.88 -17.44 7.55
N ASN A 29 -4.12 -17.94 7.52
CA ASN A 29 -4.67 -18.82 6.48
C ASN A 29 -5.55 -18.07 5.47
N LYS A 30 -5.44 -16.74 5.43
CA LYS A 30 -6.20 -15.85 4.55
C LYS A 30 -5.27 -14.93 3.78
N ALA A 31 -5.71 -14.56 2.59
CA ALA A 31 -5.17 -13.44 1.85
C ALA A 31 -6.31 -12.50 1.47
N PHE A 32 -5.99 -11.22 1.43
CA PHE A 32 -6.88 -10.15 1.01
C PHE A 32 -6.39 -9.66 -0.34
N LEU A 33 -7.29 -9.59 -1.32
CA LEU A 33 -6.97 -9.17 -2.68
C LEU A 33 -7.63 -7.82 -2.96
N ALA A 34 -6.83 -6.81 -3.29
CA ALA A 34 -7.33 -5.54 -3.82
C ALA A 34 -7.55 -5.67 -5.32
N ILE A 35 -8.78 -5.38 -5.76
CA ILE A 35 -9.24 -5.47 -7.13
C ILE A 35 -9.82 -4.10 -7.50
N PRO A 36 -9.03 -3.20 -8.09
CA PRO A 36 -9.53 -1.87 -8.41
C PRO A 36 -10.66 -1.93 -9.44
N ARG A 37 -11.75 -1.21 -9.18
CA ARG A 37 -12.89 -1.07 -10.10
C ARG A 37 -12.63 -0.13 -11.27
N THR A 38 -11.65 0.77 -11.14
CA THR A 38 -11.35 1.79 -12.15
C THR A 38 -10.30 1.35 -13.18
N VAL A 39 -9.98 0.05 -13.25
CA VAL A 39 -9.11 -0.51 -14.29
C VAL A 39 -9.97 -1.02 -15.43
N CYS A 40 -9.48 -0.90 -16.68
CA CYS A 40 -10.25 -1.14 -17.91
C CYS A 40 -10.95 -2.50 -18.00
N THR A 41 -10.51 -3.49 -17.23
CA THR A 41 -11.03 -4.87 -17.23
C THR A 41 -12.05 -5.14 -16.12
N SER A 42 -12.27 -4.20 -15.20
CA SER A 42 -13.10 -4.38 -14.01
C SER A 42 -14.50 -3.78 -14.18
N ASN A 43 -15.50 -4.42 -13.55
CA ASN A 43 -16.86 -3.89 -13.51
C ASN A 43 -17.09 -3.12 -12.20
N VAL A 44 -17.66 -1.91 -12.27
CA VAL A 44 -17.95 -1.07 -11.08
C VAL A 44 -18.91 -1.74 -10.08
N THR A 45 -19.66 -2.76 -10.50
CA THR A 45 -20.55 -3.53 -9.62
C THR A 45 -19.87 -4.71 -8.92
N GLN A 46 -18.69 -5.13 -9.38
CA GLN A 46 -17.93 -6.22 -8.75
C GLN A 46 -17.34 -5.77 -7.41
N PRO A 47 -17.05 -6.67 -6.47
CA PRO A 47 -16.32 -6.31 -5.26
C PRO A 47 -14.91 -5.81 -5.58
N THR A 48 -14.43 -4.85 -4.81
CA THR A 48 -13.08 -4.29 -4.91
C THR A 48 -12.09 -4.89 -3.91
N LEU A 49 -12.59 -5.63 -2.92
CA LEU A 49 -11.79 -6.31 -1.90
C LEU A 49 -12.35 -7.70 -1.61
N LEU A 50 -11.49 -8.71 -1.65
CA LEU A 50 -11.85 -10.10 -1.38
C LEU A 50 -11.03 -10.70 -0.25
N ASP A 51 -11.65 -11.52 0.59
CA ASP A 51 -10.98 -12.50 1.44
C ASP A 51 -10.93 -13.84 0.68
N VAL A 52 -9.73 -14.39 0.50
CA VAL A 52 -9.48 -15.68 -0.13
C VAL A 52 -8.63 -16.58 0.77
N PRO A 53 -8.78 -17.92 0.70
CA PRO A 53 -7.92 -18.83 1.45
C PRO A 53 -6.45 -18.74 1.02
N TRP A 54 -5.54 -18.65 1.99
CA TRP A 54 -4.08 -18.70 1.77
C TRP A 54 -3.49 -20.00 2.33
N LYS A 55 -2.70 -20.70 1.52
CA LYS A 55 -2.24 -22.07 1.81
C LYS A 55 -0.71 -22.18 1.76
N GLU A 56 -0.01 -21.55 2.71
CA GLU A 56 1.44 -21.79 2.85
C GLU A 56 1.79 -22.91 3.83
N HIS A 57 0.92 -23.20 4.82
CA HIS A 57 1.22 -24.21 5.84
C HIS A 57 0.00 -25.10 6.19
N LEU A 58 0.11 -26.39 5.82
CA LEU A 58 -0.52 -27.60 6.39
C LEU A 58 -2.05 -27.80 6.27
N ASN A 59 -2.40 -29.04 5.86
CA ASN A 59 -3.23 -30.09 6.52
C ASN A 59 -4.24 -29.76 7.64
N VAL A 60 -4.67 -28.52 7.82
CA VAL A 60 -5.65 -28.15 8.84
C VAL A 60 -7.06 -28.27 8.26
N ILE A 61 -7.87 -29.05 8.97
CA ILE A 61 -9.25 -29.49 8.70
C ILE A 61 -10.24 -28.33 8.48
N LEU A 62 -9.83 -27.08 8.71
CA LEU A 62 -10.60 -25.88 8.43
C LEU A 62 -10.37 -25.42 7.00
N LYS A 63 -11.01 -26.13 6.05
CA LYS A 63 -11.25 -25.57 4.72
C LYS A 63 -12.08 -24.29 4.89
N SER A 64 -11.43 -23.12 4.94
CA SER A 64 -12.09 -21.89 4.46
C SER A 64 -12.45 -22.17 3.00
N ARG A 65 -13.73 -22.49 2.76
CA ARG A 65 -14.15 -23.10 1.48
C ARG A 65 -14.39 -22.07 0.37
N PHE A 66 -14.44 -20.78 0.69
CA PHE A 66 -14.97 -19.79 -0.24
C PHE A 66 -14.16 -18.50 -0.25
N ASN A 67 -13.97 -17.99 -1.45
CA ASN A 67 -13.66 -16.58 -1.67
C ASN A 67 -14.89 -15.80 -1.21
N LYS A 68 -14.74 -14.81 -0.33
CA LYS A 68 -15.85 -13.99 0.16
C LYS A 68 -15.60 -12.52 -0.19
N PRO A 69 -16.48 -11.87 -0.96
CA PRO A 69 -16.52 -10.42 -1.01
C PRO A 69 -16.66 -9.87 0.39
N MET A 70 -15.79 -8.93 0.77
CA MET A 70 -15.92 -8.29 2.07
C MET A 70 -17.23 -7.49 2.11
N ASP A 71 -17.88 -7.47 3.26
CA ASP A 71 -19.20 -6.85 3.41
C ASP A 71 -19.09 -5.32 3.18
N GLY A 72 -20.13 -4.67 2.65
CA GLY A 72 -20.14 -3.21 2.50
C GLY A 72 -19.29 -2.67 1.34
N GLN A 73 -19.58 -3.13 0.11
CA GLN A 73 -18.93 -2.69 -1.13
C GLN A 73 -19.95 -2.26 -2.20
N VAL A 74 -20.94 -1.46 -1.81
CA VAL A 74 -21.93 -0.90 -2.75
C VAL A 74 -21.37 0.35 -3.44
N TRP A 75 -21.43 0.38 -4.78
CA TRP A 75 -20.98 1.51 -5.59
C TRP A 75 -21.74 2.80 -5.23
N ALA A 76 -21.03 3.93 -5.26
CA ALA A 76 -21.52 5.27 -4.91
C ALA A 76 -22.01 5.45 -3.45
N ASN A 77 -21.96 4.42 -2.60
CA ASN A 77 -22.19 4.58 -1.16
C ASN A 77 -20.87 4.91 -0.46
N CYS A 78 -20.60 6.18 -0.16
CA CYS A 78 -19.28 6.62 0.30
C CYS A 78 -18.84 6.07 1.67
N ARG A 79 -19.77 5.50 2.46
CA ARG A 79 -19.47 4.73 3.67
C ARG A 79 -18.85 3.36 3.38
N ASN A 80 -18.98 2.86 2.15
CA ASN A 80 -18.47 1.58 1.68
C ASN A 80 -17.15 1.75 0.92
N LEU A 81 -16.39 0.65 0.77
CA LEU A 81 -15.23 0.67 -0.12
C LEU A 81 -15.69 0.85 -1.57
N GLN A 82 -15.04 1.78 -2.26
CA GLN A 82 -15.36 2.11 -3.64
C GLN A 82 -14.36 1.48 -4.60
N ASN A 83 -13.07 1.59 -4.34
CA ASN A 83 -12.00 1.23 -5.25
C ASN A 83 -10.69 0.97 -4.47
N ALA A 84 -10.59 -0.18 -3.83
CA ALA A 84 -9.39 -0.59 -3.09
C ALA A 84 -8.22 -0.81 -4.07
N ILE A 85 -7.10 -0.13 -3.81
CA ILE A 85 -5.91 -0.17 -4.67
C ILE A 85 -4.65 -0.69 -3.97
N SER A 86 -4.54 -0.51 -2.65
CA SER A 86 -3.41 -0.99 -1.87
C SER A 86 -3.82 -1.37 -0.46
N LEU A 87 -3.09 -2.32 0.12
CA LEU A 87 -3.36 -3.01 1.37
C LEU A 87 -2.09 -3.02 2.22
N ALA A 88 -2.18 -2.58 3.47
CA ALA A 88 -1.07 -2.67 4.40
C ALA A 88 -1.53 -3.18 5.77
N LYS A 89 -0.77 -4.11 6.34
CA LYS A 89 -1.02 -4.65 7.67
C LYS A 89 -0.30 -3.80 8.71
N GLU A 90 -1.00 -3.43 9.78
CA GLU A 90 -0.39 -2.85 10.97
C GLU A 90 0.16 -4.00 11.83
N GLY A 91 1.47 -4.22 11.86
CA GLY A 91 2.07 -5.51 12.27
C GLY A 91 1.66 -6.01 13.66
N ALA A 92 1.72 -5.15 14.68
CA ALA A 92 1.33 -5.50 16.06
C ALA A 92 -0.19 -5.63 16.28
N LYS A 93 -1.01 -5.15 15.33
CA LYS A 93 -2.48 -5.16 15.45
C LYS A 93 -3.10 -6.13 14.46
N SER A 94 -4.28 -6.65 14.75
CA SER A 94 -5.09 -7.39 13.77
C SER A 94 -5.80 -6.45 12.79
N LYS A 95 -5.17 -5.33 12.41
CA LYS A 95 -5.74 -4.30 11.52
C LYS A 95 -5.11 -4.37 10.12
N LEU A 96 -5.97 -4.47 9.13
CA LEU A 96 -5.64 -4.25 7.72
C LEU A 96 -6.11 -2.85 7.35
N TRP A 97 -5.21 -2.01 6.87
CA TRP A 97 -5.55 -0.72 6.30
C TRP A 97 -5.70 -0.85 4.80
N ILE A 98 -6.76 -0.25 4.27
CA ILE A 98 -7.11 -0.27 2.86
C ILE A 98 -7.05 1.14 2.32
N LEU A 99 -6.25 1.36 1.28
CA LEU A 99 -6.28 2.58 0.48
C LEU A 99 -7.39 2.45 -0.57
N ASP A 100 -8.47 3.19 -0.35
CA ASP A 100 -9.60 3.31 -1.26
C ASP A 100 -9.42 4.59 -2.10
N LYS A 101 -9.21 4.43 -3.41
CA LYS A 101 -9.04 5.54 -4.36
C LYS A 101 -10.33 6.36 -4.54
N GLY A 102 -11.47 5.84 -4.08
CA GLY A 102 -12.76 6.47 -4.30
C GLY A 102 -13.21 6.36 -5.77
N ASN A 103 -14.14 7.22 -6.16
CA ASN A 103 -14.67 7.32 -7.52
C ASN A 103 -15.20 8.75 -7.78
N GLU A 104 -15.97 8.96 -8.84
CA GLU A 104 -16.59 10.24 -9.17
C GLU A 104 -17.59 10.75 -8.12
N PHE A 105 -18.18 9.86 -7.30
CA PHE A 105 -19.15 10.21 -6.27
C PHE A 105 -18.54 10.33 -4.86
N CYS A 106 -17.46 9.59 -4.60
CA CYS A 106 -16.91 9.42 -3.25
C CYS A 106 -15.45 9.83 -3.16
N PRO A 107 -15.03 10.47 -2.06
CA PRO A 107 -13.63 10.83 -1.84
C PRO A 107 -12.76 9.58 -1.68
N ALA A 108 -11.46 9.75 -1.92
CA ALA A 108 -10.47 8.75 -1.52
C ALA A 108 -10.38 8.69 0.00
N LYS A 109 -10.05 7.52 0.56
CA LYS A 109 -9.97 7.32 2.01
C LYS A 109 -9.04 6.17 2.38
N LEU A 110 -8.49 6.22 3.59
CA LEU A 110 -7.98 5.06 4.30
C LEU A 110 -9.08 4.49 5.18
N ARG A 111 -9.22 3.17 5.21
CA ARG A 111 -10.17 2.50 6.10
C ARG A 111 -9.54 1.29 6.76
N ALA A 112 -9.73 1.14 8.07
CA ALA A 112 -9.26 -0.05 8.78
C ALA A 112 -10.30 -1.17 8.80
N TYR A 113 -9.79 -2.39 8.71
CA TYR A 113 -10.53 -3.64 8.86
C TYR A 113 -9.87 -4.48 9.94
N ASN A 114 -10.67 -4.92 10.92
CA ASN A 114 -10.19 -5.86 11.92
C ASN A 114 -10.22 -7.28 11.36
N MET A 115 -9.06 -7.82 11.01
CA MET A 115 -8.90 -9.16 10.43
C MET A 115 -9.29 -10.29 11.38
N PHE A 116 -9.21 -10.06 12.70
CA PHE A 116 -9.56 -11.06 13.71
C PHE A 116 -11.08 -11.15 13.89
N HIS A 117 -11.76 -10.01 14.06
CA HIS A 117 -13.22 -9.95 14.23
C HIS A 117 -13.99 -9.99 12.91
N GLY A 118 -13.32 -9.74 11.79
CA GLY A 118 -13.90 -9.76 10.48
C GLY A 118 -14.79 -8.55 10.16
N ILE A 119 -14.57 -7.40 10.80
CA ILE A 119 -15.42 -6.19 10.69
C ILE A 119 -14.63 -4.94 10.29
N PHE A 120 -15.28 -4.05 9.55
CA PHE A 120 -14.74 -2.69 9.33
C PHE A 120 -14.86 -1.85 10.59
N LEU A 121 -13.82 -1.09 10.88
CA LEU A 121 -13.78 -0.17 12.01
C LEU A 121 -14.20 1.21 11.49
N ASN A 122 -15.47 1.58 11.71
CA ASN A 122 -16.02 2.82 11.16
C ASN A 122 -15.34 4.08 11.73
N GLU A 123 -14.89 4.01 12.98
CA GLU A 123 -14.15 5.09 13.66
C GLU A 123 -12.74 5.27 13.07
N ASP A 124 -12.17 4.25 12.44
CA ASP A 124 -10.83 4.28 11.85
C ASP A 124 -10.91 4.53 10.33
N THR A 125 -11.39 5.72 9.97
CA THR A 125 -11.44 6.18 8.57
C THR A 125 -10.77 7.54 8.44
N ILE A 126 -9.87 7.68 7.46
CA ILE A 126 -9.17 8.93 7.15
C ILE A 126 -9.55 9.36 5.74
N GLU A 127 -10.25 10.49 5.59
CA GLU A 127 -10.61 11.02 4.28
C GLU A 127 -9.42 11.74 3.62
N LEU A 128 -9.16 11.44 2.35
CA LEU A 128 -8.06 12.00 1.57
C LEU A 128 -8.57 13.08 0.60
N ALA A 129 -9.41 14.00 1.09
CA ALA A 129 -10.14 14.95 0.24
C ALA A 129 -9.25 15.92 -0.56
N GLN A 130 -8.03 16.19 -0.08
CA GLN A 130 -7.09 17.13 -0.70
C GLN A 130 -6.04 16.45 -1.60
N VAL A 131 -6.10 15.13 -1.76
CA VAL A 131 -5.13 14.37 -2.57
C VAL A 131 -5.74 14.05 -3.94
N PRO A 132 -5.09 14.43 -5.06
CA PRO A 132 -5.59 14.11 -6.38
C PRO A 132 -5.82 12.61 -6.56
N LYS A 133 -7.10 12.22 -6.73
CA LYS A 133 -7.49 10.81 -6.85
C LYS A 133 -6.74 10.08 -7.95
N SER A 134 -6.44 10.73 -9.08
CA SER A 134 -5.78 10.12 -10.24
C SER A 134 -4.45 9.46 -9.88
N ASN A 135 -3.76 10.00 -8.88
CA ASN A 135 -2.36 9.73 -8.63
C ASN A 135 -2.13 8.65 -7.56
N LEU A 136 -3.09 8.42 -6.66
CA LEU A 136 -2.95 7.41 -5.59
C LEU A 136 -2.65 6.01 -6.16
N ASN A 137 -1.62 5.37 -5.59
CA ASN A 137 -1.11 4.07 -6.04
C ASN A 137 -0.86 3.09 -4.88
N THR A 138 0.24 3.25 -4.15
CA THR A 138 0.68 2.30 -3.12
C THR A 138 0.69 2.92 -1.73
N MET A 139 0.48 2.08 -0.72
CA MET A 139 0.58 2.41 0.69
C MET A 139 1.50 1.41 1.39
N VAL A 140 2.40 1.91 2.22
CA VAL A 140 3.19 1.08 3.15
C VAL A 140 2.96 1.56 4.57
N ILE A 141 2.98 0.65 5.53
CA ILE A 141 2.87 0.97 6.96
C ILE A 141 4.17 0.62 7.65
N GLU A 142 4.66 1.57 8.45
CA GLU A 142 5.79 1.35 9.32
C GLU A 142 5.43 0.33 10.40
N ASP A 143 6.28 -0.68 10.52
CA ASP A 143 6.14 -1.73 11.53
C ASP A 143 6.96 -1.34 12.76
N GLU A 144 6.52 -0.29 13.48
CA GLU A 144 7.17 0.10 14.72
C GLU A 144 6.84 -0.89 15.85
N PRO A 145 7.83 -1.25 16.70
CA PRO A 145 7.58 -2.03 17.91
C PRO A 145 6.83 -1.23 18.98
N THR A 146 6.82 0.10 18.88
CA THR A 146 6.20 1.02 19.82
C THR A 146 4.69 1.11 19.60
N LEU A 147 3.93 0.61 20.58
CA LEU A 147 2.47 0.59 20.54
C LEU A 147 1.90 1.99 20.37
N GLY A 148 1.28 2.24 19.21
CA GLY A 148 0.29 3.30 19.07
C GLY A 148 0.69 4.52 18.23
N ASN A 149 1.82 4.52 17.53
CA ASN A 149 2.16 5.62 16.61
C ASN A 149 2.55 5.14 15.20
N HIS A 150 1.83 4.14 14.68
CA HIS A 150 2.08 3.65 13.31
C HIS A 150 1.72 4.73 12.28
N ARG A 151 2.58 4.85 11.27
CA ARG A 151 2.41 5.76 10.14
C ARG A 151 2.19 4.97 8.85
N ALA A 152 1.22 5.41 8.06
CA ALA A 152 1.06 4.97 6.68
C ALA A 152 1.68 6.00 5.74
N PHE A 153 2.50 5.54 4.81
CA PHE A 153 3.08 6.34 3.76
C PHE A 153 2.39 6.00 2.43
N ILE A 154 1.88 7.00 1.74
CA ILE A 154 1.15 6.83 0.48
C ILE A 154 1.92 7.52 -0.64
N ALA A 155 2.23 6.76 -1.67
CA ALA A 155 2.98 7.25 -2.82
C ALA A 155 2.11 8.12 -3.74
N ASN A 156 2.80 8.84 -4.62
CA ASN A 156 2.22 9.59 -5.73
C ASN A 156 1.16 10.59 -5.22
N ALA A 157 1.54 11.35 -4.19
CA ALA A 157 0.76 12.44 -3.62
C ALA A 157 1.00 13.79 -4.34
N GLY A 158 1.74 13.76 -5.45
CA GLY A 158 2.25 14.92 -6.19
C GLY A 158 3.74 14.77 -6.51
N ASP A 159 4.28 15.73 -7.26
CA ASP A 159 5.71 15.76 -7.59
C ASP A 159 6.54 16.02 -6.33
N ASN A 160 7.54 15.18 -6.09
CA ASN A 160 8.40 15.20 -4.91
C ASN A 160 7.61 15.13 -3.59
N LYS A 161 6.43 14.49 -3.59
CA LYS A 161 5.59 14.39 -2.40
C LYS A 161 5.20 12.96 -2.09
N VAL A 162 5.27 12.63 -0.81
CA VAL A 162 4.65 11.45 -0.19
C VAL A 162 3.63 11.94 0.82
N LEU A 163 2.50 11.26 0.97
CA LEU A 163 1.56 11.56 2.04
C LEU A 163 1.87 10.68 3.25
N VAL A 164 1.98 11.26 4.44
CA VAL A 164 2.17 10.56 5.70
C VAL A 164 0.88 10.66 6.50
N CYS A 165 0.30 9.52 6.88
CA CYS A 165 -0.91 9.46 7.69
C CYS A 165 -0.61 8.80 9.04
N TYR A 166 -0.83 9.56 10.12
CA TYR A 166 -0.68 9.12 11.49
C TYR A 166 -1.94 8.36 11.91
N LEU A 167 -1.85 7.04 11.95
CA LEU A 167 -3.03 6.17 12.01
C LEU A 167 -3.80 6.27 13.33
N SER A 168 -3.13 6.64 14.42
CA SER A 168 -3.79 6.87 15.71
C SER A 168 -4.44 8.24 15.83
N ALA A 169 -3.88 9.26 15.15
CA ALA A 169 -4.44 10.61 15.10
C ALA A 169 -5.50 10.77 14.01
N LEU A 170 -5.62 9.80 13.10
CA LEU A 170 -6.51 9.82 11.93
C LEU A 170 -6.32 11.08 11.06
N ALA A 171 -5.07 11.53 10.93
CA ALA A 171 -4.69 12.74 10.21
C ALA A 171 -3.54 12.46 9.24
N CYS A 172 -3.48 13.22 8.15
CA CYS A 172 -2.41 13.13 7.16
C CYS A 172 -1.73 14.48 6.94
N GLN A 173 -0.47 14.41 6.51
CA GLN A 173 0.40 15.53 6.20
C GLN A 173 1.14 15.25 4.89
N HIS A 174 1.39 16.28 4.08
CA HIS A 174 2.24 16.16 2.90
C HIS A 174 3.71 16.24 3.29
N LEU A 175 4.51 15.29 2.83
CA LEU A 175 5.95 15.26 3.01
C LEU A 175 6.63 15.63 1.68
N SER A 176 7.24 16.80 1.64
CA SER A 176 8.02 17.29 0.51
C SER A 176 9.45 16.73 0.58
N LEU A 177 9.88 16.12 -0.52
CA LEU A 177 11.15 15.43 -0.64
C LEU A 177 12.20 16.39 -1.21
N LEU A 178 13.13 16.81 -0.36
CA LEU A 178 14.19 17.74 -0.71
C LEU A 178 15.46 16.96 -1.09
N SER A 179 15.85 17.09 -2.35
CA SER A 179 17.17 16.65 -2.80
C SER A 179 18.27 17.56 -2.25
N GLY A 180 19.43 16.97 -1.92
CA GLY A 180 20.62 17.75 -1.61
C GLY A 180 21.08 18.58 -2.81
N GLU A 181 21.93 19.58 -2.59
CA GLU A 181 22.35 20.59 -3.59
C GLU A 181 22.95 20.01 -4.90
N ASN A 182 23.25 18.71 -4.96
CA ASN A 182 23.78 18.03 -6.14
C ASN A 182 23.03 16.74 -6.54
N SER A 183 21.86 16.45 -5.97
CA SER A 183 21.06 15.27 -6.37
C SER A 183 19.87 15.66 -7.24
N ALA A 184 19.57 14.81 -8.23
CA ALA A 184 18.35 14.97 -9.00
C ALA A 184 17.13 14.78 -8.09
N ASN A 185 16.14 15.67 -8.22
CA ASN A 185 14.86 15.56 -7.54
C ASN A 185 14.21 14.18 -7.78
N PRO A 186 13.59 13.54 -6.77
CA PRO A 186 12.94 12.25 -6.93
C PRO A 186 11.84 12.23 -7.98
N GLY A 187 11.24 13.39 -8.26
CA GLY A 187 10.09 13.53 -9.13
C GLY A 187 8.85 12.85 -8.53
N ILE A 188 8.06 12.19 -9.37
CA ILE A 188 6.92 11.39 -8.92
C ILE A 188 7.44 10.15 -8.21
N VAL A 189 6.94 9.87 -7.01
CA VAL A 189 7.23 8.62 -6.29
C VAL A 189 6.05 7.67 -6.50
N ASP A 190 6.27 6.53 -7.16
CA ASP A 190 5.21 5.55 -7.45
C ASP A 190 5.28 4.32 -6.54
N LEU A 191 6.46 3.99 -6.05
CA LEU A 191 6.75 2.77 -5.30
C LEU A 191 7.47 3.14 -4.00
N LEU A 192 7.06 2.50 -2.91
CA LEU A 192 7.60 2.68 -1.56
C LEU A 192 7.92 1.31 -0.97
N SER A 193 8.94 1.25 -0.12
CA SER A 193 9.16 0.11 0.76
C SER A 193 9.90 0.54 2.01
N ILE A 194 9.55 -0.04 3.16
CA ILE A 194 10.18 0.27 4.44
C ILE A 194 11.19 -0.83 4.76
N SER A 195 12.40 -0.43 5.11
CA SER A 195 13.46 -1.31 5.57
C SER A 195 12.99 -2.15 6.76
N ARG A 196 13.41 -3.41 6.77
CA ARG A 196 13.09 -4.35 7.86
C ARG A 196 14.16 -4.42 8.93
N VAL A 197 15.25 -3.66 8.75
CA VAL A 197 16.46 -3.74 9.59
C VAL A 197 16.88 -2.40 10.19
N ASP A 198 16.37 -1.28 9.65
CA ASP A 198 16.66 0.08 10.11
C ASP A 198 15.51 1.05 9.79
N SER A 199 15.60 2.29 10.28
CA SER A 199 14.60 3.36 10.13
C SER A 199 14.64 4.03 8.75
N ARG A 200 14.66 3.27 7.64
CA ARG A 200 14.69 3.83 6.27
C ARG A 200 13.45 3.45 5.48
N MET A 201 12.91 4.41 4.73
CA MET A 201 11.95 4.15 3.66
C MET A 201 12.59 4.40 2.29
N PHE A 202 12.63 3.37 1.47
CA PHE A 202 13.05 3.42 0.08
C PHE A 202 11.91 3.83 -0.84
N MET A 203 12.26 4.54 -1.90
CA MET A 203 11.29 5.06 -2.86
C MET A 203 11.86 5.13 -4.28
N THR A 204 10.99 4.89 -5.25
CA THR A 204 11.32 5.06 -6.67
C THR A 204 10.07 5.36 -7.51
N SER A 205 10.26 5.62 -8.80
CA SER A 205 9.21 5.82 -9.79
C SER A 205 9.18 4.66 -10.76
N THR A 206 8.02 4.32 -11.30
CA THR A 206 7.95 3.38 -12.43
C THR A 206 8.55 3.96 -13.72
N ARG A 207 8.83 5.27 -13.74
CA ARG A 207 9.37 6.04 -14.87
C ARG A 207 10.83 6.45 -14.67
N SER A 208 11.40 6.15 -13.51
CA SER A 208 12.80 6.45 -13.18
C SER A 208 13.51 5.15 -12.85
N ARG A 209 14.84 5.17 -12.93
CA ARG A 209 15.68 4.09 -12.39
C ARG A 209 16.23 4.45 -11.02
N LYS A 210 16.17 5.72 -10.63
CA LYS A 210 16.80 6.20 -9.40
C LYS A 210 16.05 5.70 -8.18
N VAL A 211 16.79 5.21 -7.20
CA VAL A 211 16.28 4.79 -5.91
C VAL A 211 16.76 5.77 -4.86
N TYR A 212 15.80 6.32 -4.12
CA TYR A 212 16.06 7.23 -3.02
C TYR A 212 15.65 6.57 -1.70
N SER A 213 16.18 7.08 -0.60
CA SER A 213 15.63 6.79 0.73
C SER A 213 15.40 8.06 1.53
N VAL A 214 14.59 7.93 2.55
CA VAL A 214 14.41 8.91 3.62
C VAL A 214 14.57 8.22 4.97
N ASP A 215 15.11 8.96 5.94
CA ASP A 215 15.17 8.54 7.34
C ASP A 215 13.80 8.77 8.02
N LEU A 216 13.24 7.70 8.58
CA LEU A 216 11.94 7.74 9.26
C LEU A 216 12.01 8.46 10.61
N ASP A 217 13.18 8.48 11.25
CA ASP A 217 13.40 9.18 12.51
C ASP A 217 13.35 10.70 12.31
N GLN A 218 13.85 11.18 11.16
CA GLN A 218 13.76 12.59 10.76
C GLN A 218 12.29 13.06 10.64
N ILE A 219 11.43 12.19 10.08
CA ILE A 219 10.00 12.48 9.93
C ILE A 219 9.32 12.51 11.31
N THR A 220 9.74 11.63 12.23
CA THR A 220 9.24 11.62 13.62
C THR A 220 9.60 12.92 14.33
N ALA A 221 10.87 13.30 14.32
CA ALA A 221 11.36 14.51 14.97
C ALA A 221 10.63 15.76 14.45
N GLN A 222 10.44 15.87 13.13
CA GLN A 222 9.74 17.01 12.55
C GLN A 222 8.27 17.07 12.98
N TYR A 223 7.57 15.93 13.07
CA TYR A 223 6.17 15.91 13.53
C TYR A 223 6.02 16.35 14.98
N GLU A 224 6.99 15.98 15.83
CA GLU A 224 7.00 16.38 17.25
C GLU A 224 7.25 17.87 17.43
N GLU A 225 8.12 18.47 16.60
CA GLU A 225 8.41 19.91 16.62
C GLU A 225 7.29 20.75 15.99
N GLU A 226 6.71 20.30 14.89
CA GLU A 226 5.74 21.03 14.06
C GLU A 226 4.35 20.40 14.14
N GLN A 227 3.87 20.11 15.36
CA GLN A 227 2.54 19.54 15.57
C GLN A 227 1.47 20.36 14.84
N ASN A 228 0.70 19.70 13.98
CA ASN A 228 -0.35 20.26 13.11
C ASN A 228 0.10 20.96 11.83
N ALA A 229 1.38 20.87 11.43
CA ALA A 229 1.78 21.33 10.11
C ALA A 229 1.11 20.49 9.00
N ILE A 230 0.64 21.15 7.95
CA ILE A 230 0.00 20.50 6.78
C ILE A 230 1.06 19.96 5.81
N GLU A 231 2.25 20.56 5.82
CA GLU A 231 3.40 20.15 5.01
C GLU A 231 4.63 19.98 5.90
N ALA A 232 5.48 19.01 5.57
CA ALA A 232 6.78 18.74 6.18
C ALA A 232 7.84 18.62 5.09
N ASN A 233 9.11 18.79 5.44
CA ASN A 233 10.22 18.82 4.50
C ASN A 233 11.32 17.88 4.97
N VAL A 234 11.70 16.93 4.12
CA VAL A 234 12.67 15.90 4.49
C VAL A 234 13.74 15.75 3.43
N SER A 235 14.97 15.55 3.87
CA SER A 235 16.08 15.26 2.98
C SER A 235 16.01 13.84 2.46
N VAL A 236 16.26 13.67 1.16
CA VAL A 236 16.38 12.34 0.55
C VAL A 236 17.82 12.00 0.20
N THR A 237 18.18 10.71 0.32
CA THR A 237 19.47 10.17 -0.08
C THR A 237 19.33 9.36 -1.35
N LEU A 238 20.12 9.65 -2.39
CA LEU A 238 20.18 8.85 -3.61
C LEU A 238 21.12 7.66 -3.39
N HIS A 239 20.62 6.44 -3.61
CA HIS A 239 21.42 5.20 -3.50
C HIS A 239 22.04 4.76 -4.82
N GLY A 240 21.39 5.08 -5.94
CA GLY A 240 21.83 4.63 -7.26
C GLY A 240 20.65 4.38 -8.18
N GLU A 241 20.84 3.48 -9.15
CA GLU A 241 19.87 3.19 -10.19
C GLU A 241 19.59 1.68 -10.31
N THR A 242 18.31 1.32 -10.50
CA THR A 242 17.89 -0.02 -10.90
C THR A 242 18.39 -0.34 -12.32
N LEU A 243 18.49 -1.63 -12.65
CA LEU A 243 18.87 -2.06 -14.00
C LEU A 243 17.86 -1.67 -15.09
N GLY A 244 16.64 -1.29 -14.71
CA GLY A 244 15.59 -0.88 -15.63
C GLY A 244 14.31 -0.40 -14.92
N PRO A 245 13.30 0.05 -15.69
CA PRO A 245 11.99 0.42 -15.15
C PRO A 245 11.41 -0.69 -14.28
N THR A 246 10.89 -0.29 -13.13
CA THR A 246 10.45 -1.21 -12.08
C THR A 246 8.97 -1.04 -11.81
N SER A 247 8.24 -2.13 -11.53
CA SER A 247 6.81 -2.06 -11.14
C SER A 247 6.52 -2.46 -9.70
N ALA A 248 7.51 -2.94 -8.94
CA ALA A 248 7.36 -3.31 -7.55
C ALA A 248 8.69 -3.12 -6.81
N LEU A 249 8.61 -2.76 -5.53
CA LEU A 249 9.76 -2.52 -4.65
C LEU A 249 9.46 -3.13 -3.27
N GLU A 250 10.35 -3.97 -2.75
CA GLU A 250 10.20 -4.55 -1.41
C GLU A 250 11.57 -4.68 -0.73
N ALA A 251 11.70 -4.20 0.51
CA ALA A 251 12.89 -4.41 1.34
C ALA A 251 12.79 -5.76 2.07
N ASP A 252 13.86 -6.54 2.01
CA ASP A 252 13.97 -7.84 2.66
C ASP A 252 14.59 -7.77 4.07
N LEU A 253 14.56 -8.89 4.78
CA LEU A 253 15.09 -9.04 6.15
C LEU A 253 16.62 -9.01 6.24
N ARG A 254 17.33 -8.90 5.12
CA ARG A 254 18.80 -8.93 5.00
C ARG A 254 19.32 -7.66 4.31
N ASN A 255 18.65 -6.54 4.54
CA ASN A 255 19.01 -5.23 3.99
C ASN A 255 19.12 -5.21 2.44
N GLY A 256 18.35 -6.08 1.77
CA GLY A 256 18.27 -6.11 0.32
C GLY A 256 17.00 -5.42 -0.17
N LEU A 257 17.09 -4.75 -1.31
CA LEU A 257 15.96 -4.21 -2.02
C LEU A 257 15.62 -5.11 -3.21
N ILE A 258 14.45 -5.73 -3.15
CA ILE A 258 13.90 -6.58 -4.20
C ILE A 258 13.06 -5.70 -5.13
N TYR A 259 13.26 -5.83 -6.43
CA TYR A 259 12.47 -5.11 -7.42
C TYR A 259 12.19 -5.95 -8.66
N TYR A 260 11.05 -5.69 -9.29
CA TYR A 260 10.61 -6.40 -10.50
C TYR A 260 10.84 -5.56 -11.76
N LEU A 261 11.65 -6.09 -12.67
CA LEU A 261 11.91 -5.53 -13.99
C LEU A 261 10.79 -5.91 -14.95
N THR A 262 10.04 -4.92 -15.43
CA THR A 262 8.88 -5.15 -16.30
C THR A 262 9.26 -5.61 -17.71
N THR A 263 10.40 -5.15 -18.22
CA THR A 263 10.88 -5.47 -19.57
C THR A 263 11.38 -6.89 -19.70
N ASP A 264 12.03 -7.39 -18.65
CA ASP A 264 12.77 -8.66 -18.68
C ASP A 264 12.07 -9.76 -17.87
N TYR A 265 10.93 -9.45 -17.25
CA TYR A 265 10.17 -10.35 -16.37
C TYR A 265 11.04 -10.96 -15.27
N ALA A 266 11.99 -10.17 -14.75
CA ALA A 266 13.01 -10.62 -13.81
C ALA A 266 12.82 -9.97 -12.44
N ILE A 267 13.08 -10.73 -11.39
CA ILE A 267 13.15 -10.24 -10.01
C ILE A 267 14.61 -10.07 -9.65
N MET A 268 15.00 -8.85 -9.32
CA MET A 268 16.35 -8.52 -8.90
C MET A 268 16.37 -8.31 -7.39
N ARG A 269 17.50 -8.66 -6.77
CA ARG A 269 17.81 -8.29 -5.38
C ARG A 269 19.07 -7.45 -5.38
N TRP A 270 18.98 -6.23 -4.90
CA TRP A 270 20.11 -5.33 -4.73
C TRP A 270 20.48 -5.25 -3.24
N SER A 271 21.72 -5.57 -2.90
CA SER A 271 22.23 -5.29 -1.55
C SER A 271 22.50 -3.80 -1.45
N ILE A 272 21.71 -3.09 -0.65
CA ILE A 272 21.95 -1.67 -0.36
C ILE A 272 22.81 -1.63 0.90
N GLU A 273 23.92 -0.90 0.84
CA GLU A 273 24.77 -0.62 2.02
C GLU A 273 24.22 0.62 2.74
#